data_AF-W2VNH3-F1
#
_entry.id   AF-W2VNH3-F1
#
_cell.length_a   1.000
_cell.length_b   1.000
_cell.length_c   1.000
_cell.angle_alpha   90.00
_cell.angle_beta   90.00
_cell.angle_gamma   90.00
#
_symmetry.space_group_name_H-M   'P 1'
#
loop_
_entity.id
_entity.type
_entity.pdbx_description
1 polymer ?
#
loop_
_entity_poly.entity_id
_entity_poly.type
_entity_poly.pdbx_seq_one_letter_code
_entity_poly.pdbx_strand_id
1 'polypeptide(L)'
;MDHPRRLQDDNEDAQGLGSFRIRTKNTVKSRNAKIRSTGSKGPLLPDEWVNYGKTYICTPSGTYKSRGKGKRKRLQSRAMECEAQINTCVQANDAKVPTFILRITSVRLVHNHPLNKLTYNQYPHV
;
A
#
# COMPACT_ATOMS: atom_id res chain seq x y z
N MET A 1 -29.30 -28.04 35.09
CA MET A 1 -28.95 -26.62 35.25
C MET A 1 -28.10 -26.26 34.05
N ASP A 2 -28.79 -26.04 32.92
CA ASP A 2 -28.20 -25.51 31.69
C ASP A 2 -27.82 -24.05 31.92
N HIS A 3 -26.58 -23.71 31.57
CA HIS A 3 -26.19 -22.33 31.34
C HIS A 3 -25.64 -22.20 29.91
N PRO A 4 -26.11 -21.20 29.16
CA PRO A 4 -26.13 -21.24 27.72
C PRO A 4 -24.78 -20.86 27.10
N ARG A 5 -24.52 -21.47 25.94
CA ARG A 5 -23.53 -20.99 24.96
C ARG A 5 -23.73 -19.50 24.72
N ARG A 6 -22.69 -18.71 24.99
CA ARG A 6 -22.48 -17.42 24.35
C ARG A 6 -21.13 -17.44 23.66
N LEU A 7 -21.06 -18.23 22.57
CA LEU A 7 -20.22 -17.88 21.43
C LEU A 7 -20.84 -16.60 20.87
N GLN A 8 -20.35 -15.46 21.31
CA GLN A 8 -20.54 -14.21 20.58
C GLN A 8 -19.30 -14.07 19.70
N ASP A 9 -19.45 -14.54 18.47
CA ASP A 9 -19.14 -13.77 17.25
C ASP A 9 -17.99 -12.75 17.36
N ASP A 10 -16.75 -13.24 17.34
CA ASP A 10 -15.57 -12.43 16.92
C ASP A 10 -15.12 -12.82 15.50
N ASN A 11 -16.04 -13.34 14.68
CA ASN A 11 -15.80 -13.52 13.26
C ASN A 11 -16.53 -12.45 12.47
N GLU A 12 -16.03 -11.22 12.51
CA GLU A 12 -16.21 -10.28 11.40
C GLU A 12 -15.01 -9.32 11.35
N ASP A 13 -14.35 -9.33 10.20
CA ASP A 13 -13.46 -8.28 9.69
C ASP A 13 -11.99 -8.19 10.15
N ALA A 14 -11.39 -9.29 10.59
CA ALA A 14 -9.92 -9.39 10.62
C ALA A 14 -9.27 -9.50 9.21
N GLN A 15 -10.03 -9.30 8.13
CA GLN A 15 -9.55 -9.37 6.74
C GLN A 15 -8.67 -8.18 6.32
N GLY A 16 -8.43 -7.19 7.19
CA GLY A 16 -7.79 -5.92 6.81
C GLY A 16 -6.44 -5.57 7.46
N LEU A 17 -5.93 -6.33 8.43
CA LEU A 17 -4.79 -5.87 9.24
C LEU A 17 -3.43 -6.36 8.73
N GLY A 18 -3.11 -5.98 7.49
CA GLY A 18 -1.74 -5.90 7.01
C GLY A 18 -1.30 -4.44 6.96
N SER A 19 -0.27 -4.06 7.71
CA SER A 19 0.29 -2.71 7.55
C SER A 19 0.92 -2.62 6.17
N PHE A 20 0.44 -1.69 5.35
CA PHE A 20 1.08 -1.31 4.09
C PHE A 20 1.93 -0.06 4.31
N ARG A 21 3.16 -0.08 3.81
CA ARG A 21 3.99 1.12 3.70
C ARG A 21 3.80 1.77 2.33
N ILE A 22 3.84 3.09 2.30
CA ILE A 22 3.66 3.86 1.07
C ILE A 22 5.00 3.98 0.34
N ARG A 23 4.99 3.65 -0.96
CA ARG A 23 6.03 4.02 -1.92
C ARG A 23 5.44 4.97 -2.95
N THR A 24 6.11 6.10 -3.16
CA THR A 24 5.81 7.04 -4.23
C THR A 24 6.89 6.95 -5.29
N LYS A 25 6.50 6.95 -6.57
CA LYS A 25 7.45 6.96 -7.70
C LYS A 25 7.20 8.13 -8.65
N ASN A 26 5.95 8.43 -8.96
CA ASN A 26 5.62 9.33 -10.07
C ASN A 26 5.02 10.63 -9.56
N THR A 27 5.67 11.76 -9.88
CA THR A 27 5.16 13.09 -9.52
C THR A 27 4.09 13.55 -10.50
N VAL A 28 3.21 14.45 -10.06
CA VAL A 28 2.24 15.11 -10.94
C VAL A 28 2.95 15.90 -12.03
N LYS A 29 4.00 16.64 -11.66
CA LYS A 29 4.82 17.42 -12.60
C LYS A 29 5.37 16.56 -13.75
N SER A 30 5.93 15.38 -13.44
CA SER A 30 6.45 14.45 -14.46
C SER A 30 5.34 13.89 -15.35
N ARG A 31 4.16 13.58 -14.80
CA ARG A 31 2.99 13.16 -15.60
C ARG A 31 2.52 14.27 -16.53
N ASN A 32 2.31 15.48 -15.99
CA ASN A 32 1.82 16.62 -16.75
C ASN A 32 2.78 16.98 -17.89
N ALA A 33 4.09 16.92 -17.65
CA ALA A 33 5.10 17.09 -18.69
C ALA A 33 4.95 16.05 -19.81
N LYS A 34 4.71 14.77 -19.46
CA LYS A 34 4.48 13.69 -20.44
C LYS A 34 3.19 13.87 -21.24
N ILE A 35 2.10 14.32 -20.60
CA ILE A 35 0.84 14.63 -21.30
C ILE A 35 1.07 15.72 -22.34
N ARG A 36 1.73 16.82 -21.95
CA ARG A 36 2.09 17.92 -22.85
C ARG A 36 2.98 17.47 -24.00
N SER A 37 4.02 16.69 -23.72
CA SER A 37 4.98 16.27 -24.75
C SER A 37 4.41 15.26 -25.74
N THR A 38 3.40 14.48 -25.34
CA THR A 38 2.74 13.49 -26.21
C THR A 38 1.51 14.05 -26.94
N GLY A 39 1.14 15.30 -26.69
CA GLY A 39 -0.09 15.90 -27.25
C GLY A 39 -1.37 15.23 -26.76
N SER A 40 -1.32 14.52 -25.62
CA SER A 40 -2.49 13.86 -25.07
C SER A 40 -3.50 14.88 -24.57
N LYS A 41 -4.79 14.65 -24.87
CA LYS A 41 -5.92 15.46 -24.36
C LYS A 41 -6.31 15.13 -22.92
N GLY A 42 -5.49 14.33 -22.22
CA GLY A 42 -5.75 13.98 -20.83
C GLY A 42 -5.73 15.22 -19.93
N PRO A 43 -6.65 15.33 -18.95
CA PRO A 43 -6.66 16.46 -18.03
C PRO A 43 -5.37 16.54 -17.22
N LEU A 44 -4.89 17.76 -17.03
CA LEU A 44 -3.76 18.05 -16.14
C LEU A 44 -4.23 17.99 -14.68
N LEU A 45 -3.35 17.50 -13.82
CA LEU A 45 -3.59 17.53 -12.37
C LEU A 45 -2.88 18.74 -11.75
N PRO A 46 -3.33 19.25 -10.60
CA PRO A 46 -2.66 20.33 -9.90
C PRO A 46 -1.24 19.93 -9.49
N ASP A 47 -0.23 20.75 -9.78
CA ASP A 47 1.18 20.44 -9.50
C ASP A 47 1.47 20.38 -7.98
N GLU A 48 0.61 20.99 -7.15
CA GLU A 48 0.66 20.97 -5.69
C GLU A 48 0.48 19.57 -5.10
N TRP A 49 -0.13 18.64 -5.85
CA TRP A 49 -0.47 17.30 -5.33
C TRP A 49 0.75 16.38 -5.19
N VAL A 50 1.95 16.87 -5.57
CA VAL A 50 3.27 16.21 -5.51
C VAL A 50 3.32 14.88 -6.25
N ASN A 51 2.57 13.87 -5.80
CA ASN A 51 2.53 12.52 -6.35
C ASN A 51 1.23 12.26 -7.12
N TYR A 52 1.37 11.76 -8.35
CA TYR A 52 0.24 11.34 -9.20
C TYR A 52 -0.37 10.01 -8.74
N GLY A 53 0.47 9.12 -8.24
CA GLY A 53 0.07 7.79 -7.82
C GLY A 53 0.91 7.30 -6.64
N LYS A 54 0.32 6.37 -5.90
CA LYS A 54 0.92 5.73 -4.73
C LYS A 54 0.89 4.23 -4.90
N THR A 55 1.94 3.59 -4.43
CA THR A 55 2.04 2.15 -4.33
C THR A 55 2.09 1.80 -2.86
N TYR A 56 1.09 1.08 -2.38
CA TYR A 56 1.05 0.51 -1.04
C TYR A 56 1.67 -0.87 -1.13
N ILE A 57 2.76 -1.12 -0.42
CA ILE A 57 3.38 -2.46 -0.34
C ILE A 57 3.29 -2.97 1.09
N CYS A 58 3.13 -4.27 1.24
CA CYS A 58 3.11 -4.87 2.56
C CYS A 58 4.40 -4.55 3.35
N THR A 59 4.31 -4.32 4.65
CA THR A 59 5.47 -3.96 5.48
C THR A 59 6.59 -5.02 5.43
N PRO A 60 6.30 -6.34 5.46
CA PRO A 60 7.30 -7.38 5.27
C PRO A 60 7.82 -7.54 3.84
N SER A 61 7.44 -6.64 2.92
CA SER A 61 7.89 -6.69 1.52
C SER A 61 9.40 -6.43 1.38
N GLY A 62 9.98 -7.03 0.34
CA GLY A 62 11.37 -6.88 -0.05
C GLY A 62 12.27 -7.97 0.53
N THR A 63 13.47 -8.04 -0.02
CA THR A 63 14.51 -9.00 0.33
C THR A 63 15.39 -8.46 1.45
N TYR A 64 15.81 -9.30 2.38
CA TYR A 64 16.83 -8.91 3.33
C TYR A 64 18.17 -8.67 2.62
N LYS A 65 18.80 -7.52 2.86
CA LYS A 65 20.18 -7.25 2.44
C LYS A 65 21.09 -7.27 3.65
N SER A 66 22.01 -8.23 3.71
CA SER A 66 23.03 -8.28 4.76
C SER A 66 23.92 -7.04 4.67
N ARG A 67 24.11 -6.34 5.80
CA ARG A 67 24.96 -5.14 5.91
C ARG A 67 26.19 -5.36 6.80
N GLY A 68 26.34 -6.55 7.40
CA GLY A 68 27.40 -6.82 8.38
C GLY A 68 28.29 -8.00 7.98
N LYS A 69 29.53 -8.01 8.49
CA LYS A 69 30.52 -9.11 8.31
C LYS A 69 30.17 -10.40 9.08
N GLY A 70 28.94 -10.55 9.60
CA GLY A 70 28.48 -11.78 10.28
C GLY A 70 28.98 -12.02 11.72
N LYS A 71 29.66 -11.05 12.37
CA LYS A 71 30.26 -11.26 13.70
C LYS A 71 29.28 -11.36 14.88
N ARG A 72 28.04 -10.89 14.75
CA ARG A 72 27.01 -10.93 15.82
C ARG A 72 25.87 -11.87 15.41
N LYS A 73 25.29 -12.58 16.39
CA LYS A 73 24.08 -13.40 16.17
C LYS A 73 22.98 -12.52 15.58
N ARG A 74 22.37 -13.02 14.51
CA ARG A 74 21.38 -12.31 13.72
C ARG A 74 20.05 -12.20 14.47
N LEU A 75 19.49 -11.00 14.54
CA LEU A 75 18.07 -10.81 14.80
C LEU A 75 17.30 -11.14 13.52
N GLN A 76 16.19 -11.90 13.63
CA GLN A 76 15.39 -12.27 12.47
C GLN A 76 14.95 -11.02 11.69
N SER A 77 15.12 -11.06 10.37
CA SER A 77 14.76 -9.93 9.52
C SER A 77 13.26 -9.84 9.35
N ARG A 78 12.71 -8.62 9.40
CA ARG A 78 11.29 -8.37 9.13
C ARG A 78 10.93 -8.47 7.64
N ALA A 79 11.93 -8.53 6.75
CA ALA A 79 11.75 -8.75 5.32
C ALA A 79 11.46 -10.24 5.07
N MET A 80 10.27 -10.51 4.54
CA MET A 80 9.77 -11.85 4.21
C MET A 80 9.46 -11.98 2.71
N GLU A 81 9.91 -11.04 1.88
CA GLU A 81 9.70 -11.08 0.44
C GLU A 81 8.22 -11.11 0.04
N CYS A 82 7.36 -10.54 0.89
CA CYS A 82 5.93 -10.42 0.61
C CYS A 82 5.69 -9.52 -0.62
N GLU A 83 4.93 -10.03 -1.59
CA GLU A 83 4.60 -9.34 -2.84
C GLU A 83 3.25 -8.60 -2.80
N ALA A 84 2.53 -8.67 -1.68
CA ALA A 84 1.26 -7.98 -1.54
C ALA A 84 1.44 -6.47 -1.74
N GLN A 85 0.68 -5.93 -2.69
CA GLN A 85 0.84 -4.58 -3.22
C GLN A 85 -0.47 -4.06 -3.84
N ILE A 86 -0.72 -2.77 -3.63
CA ILE A 86 -1.84 -2.05 -4.24
C ILE A 86 -1.29 -0.81 -4.92
N ASN A 87 -1.54 -0.65 -6.22
CA ASN A 87 -1.17 0.55 -6.98
C ASN A 87 -2.40 1.41 -7.22
N THR A 88 -2.35 2.68 -6.81
CA THR A 88 -3.42 3.64 -7.03
C THR A 88 -2.90 4.87 -7.76
N CYS A 89 -3.77 5.51 -8.54
CA CYS A 89 -3.50 6.80 -9.15
C CYS A 89 -4.77 7.63 -9.25
N VAL A 90 -4.61 8.95 -9.28
CA VAL A 90 -5.73 9.86 -9.52
C VAL A 90 -6.08 9.88 -11.01
N GLN A 91 -7.36 9.91 -11.33
CA GLN A 91 -7.86 10.30 -12.65
C GLN A 91 -8.79 11.49 -12.52
N ALA A 92 -8.69 12.46 -13.41
CA ALA A 92 -9.70 13.50 -13.54
C ALA A 92 -10.75 13.03 -14.57
N ASN A 93 -12.02 13.05 -14.16
CA ASN A 93 -13.15 12.51 -14.91
C ASN A 93 -13.85 13.57 -15.77
N ASP A 94 -13.92 14.81 -15.28
CA ASP A 94 -14.53 15.94 -16.00
C ASP A 94 -13.61 17.16 -15.95
N ALA A 95 -13.48 17.83 -17.09
CA ALA A 95 -12.66 19.02 -17.27
C ALA A 95 -13.38 20.32 -16.85
N LYS A 96 -14.72 20.32 -16.77
CA LYS A 96 -15.52 21.50 -16.43
C LYS A 96 -15.73 21.63 -14.91
N VAL A 97 -15.98 20.51 -14.24
CA VAL A 97 -15.99 20.42 -12.77
C VAL A 97 -15.00 19.32 -12.40
N PRO A 98 -13.86 19.64 -11.79
CA PRO A 98 -12.80 18.66 -11.58
C PRO A 98 -13.25 17.59 -10.58
N THR A 99 -13.85 16.52 -11.09
CA THR A 99 -14.16 15.32 -10.32
C THR A 99 -12.97 14.38 -10.42
N PHE A 100 -12.33 14.13 -9.28
CA PHE A 100 -11.18 13.23 -9.21
C PHE A 100 -11.61 11.86 -8.70
N ILE A 101 -11.17 10.82 -9.37
CA ILE A 101 -11.42 9.42 -9.00
C ILE A 101 -10.10 8.77 -8.61
N LEU A 102 -10.09 8.07 -7.48
CA LEU A 102 -8.98 7.20 -7.12
C LEU A 102 -9.11 5.89 -7.91
N ARG A 103 -8.24 5.69 -8.90
CA ARG A 103 -8.20 4.45 -9.66
C ARG A 103 -7.20 3.48 -9.06
N ILE A 104 -7.67 2.29 -8.73
CA ILE A 104 -6.84 1.15 -8.44
C ILE A 104 -6.37 0.55 -9.79
N THR A 105 -5.07 0.52 -10.01
CA THR A 105 -4.46 0.11 -11.30
C THR A 105 -3.94 -1.31 -11.28
N SER A 106 -3.55 -1.81 -10.11
CA SER A 106 -3.05 -3.16 -9.92
C SER A 106 -3.21 -3.54 -8.45
N VAL A 107 -3.62 -4.78 -8.20
CA VAL A 107 -3.81 -5.32 -6.86
C VAL A 107 -3.19 -6.71 -6.80
N ARG A 108 -2.34 -6.94 -5.81
CA ARG A 108 -1.90 -8.26 -5.35
C ARG A 108 -2.17 -8.32 -3.86
N LEU A 109 -3.14 -9.11 -3.43
CA LEU A 109 -3.50 -9.28 -2.01
C LEU A 109 -3.00 -10.60 -1.42
N VAL A 110 -2.23 -11.37 -2.17
CA VAL A 110 -1.68 -12.65 -1.68
C VAL A 110 -0.50 -12.35 -0.75
N HIS A 111 -0.68 -12.70 0.52
CA HIS A 111 0.37 -12.62 1.54
C HIS A 111 1.01 -13.98 1.74
N ASN A 112 2.34 -14.00 1.91
CA ASN A 112 3.10 -15.20 2.26
C ASN A 112 3.37 -15.30 3.78
N HIS A 113 2.64 -14.53 4.57
CA HIS A 113 2.71 -14.51 6.03
C HIS A 113 1.31 -14.29 6.60
N PRO A 114 1.08 -14.70 7.86
CA PRO A 114 -0.17 -14.42 8.55
C PRO A 114 -0.43 -12.92 8.65
N LEU A 115 -1.66 -12.51 8.41
CA LEU A 115 -2.18 -11.20 8.79
C LEU A 115 -2.84 -11.37 10.16
N ASN A 116 -2.15 -10.94 11.21
CA ASN A 116 -2.68 -11.02 12.56
C ASN A 116 -2.53 -9.68 13.29
N LYS A 117 -3.47 -9.42 14.20
CA LYS A 117 -3.56 -8.16 14.95
C LYS A 117 -2.31 -7.90 15.79
N LEU A 118 -1.70 -8.96 16.33
CA LEU A 118 -0.46 -8.87 17.12
C LEU A 118 0.71 -8.33 16.30
N THR A 119 0.91 -8.85 15.09
CA THR A 119 1.99 -8.43 14.19
C THR A 119 1.72 -7.01 13.69
N TYR A 120 0.45 -6.66 13.43
CA TYR A 120 0.08 -5.28 13.09
C TYR A 120 0.46 -4.28 14.19
N ASN A 121 0.14 -4.58 15.46
CA ASN A 121 0.44 -3.72 16.61
C ASN A 121 1.94 -3.60 16.95
N GLN A 122 2.79 -4.50 16.44
CA GLN A 122 4.25 -4.44 16.64
C GLN A 122 4.96 -3.46 15.67
N TYR A 123 4.23 -2.92 14.69
CA TYR A 123 4.77 -1.91 13.79
C TYR A 123 4.41 -0.51 14.29
N PRO A 124 5.36 0.43 14.28
CA PRO A 124 5.05 1.82 14.59
C PRO A 124 3.98 2.32 13.63
N HIS A 125 2.90 2.87 14.18
CA HIS A 125 1.90 3.60 13.43
C HIS A 125 2.54 4.93 13.00
N VAL A 126 2.43 5.25 11.71
CA VAL A 126 2.94 6.49 11.10
C VAL A 126 1.82 7.51 11.05
#